data_AF-A0A382J4Z5-F1
#
_entry.id   AF-A0A382J4Z5-F1
#
_cell.length_a   1.000
_cell.length_b   1.000
_cell.length_c   1.000
_cell.angle_alpha   90.00
_cell.angle_beta   90.00
_cell.angle_gamma   90.00
#
_symmetry.space_group_name_H-M   'P 1'
#
loop_
_entity.id
_entity.type
_entity.pdbx_description
1 polymer ?
#
loop_
_entity_poly.entity_id
_entity_poly.type
_entity_poly.pdbx_seq_one_letter_code
_entity_poly.pdbx_strand_id
1 'polypeptide(L)'
;MKRISIFILGFSLIAPSLAAPKPVKVFILAGQSNMEGRGFPEPLAWQVSQKKYRERYTHFIKDGDYEAFTKKVKETTDPNDRKKTPTYLWSTRKDVWINYLGKHGDLTVGYGAPREGFGPEYNFGHVVGNHYDEQVLLIKASWGGRALARGFLPPSSMLSDAEYAKLAAAQNAVNKAWNEAEPEKIDAYNKRITEENKTAKKKKRLKTFKALEIVTTAQYKEQFGKDYRNMVSEVHGCLADLGKRFTGYKDQGYE
;
A
#
# COMPACT_ATOMS: atom_id res chain seq x y z
N MET A 1 80.24 5.07 27.67
CA MET A 1 79.11 5.67 26.90
C MET A 1 78.15 4.56 26.50
N LYS A 2 76.97 4.47 27.14
CA LYS A 2 75.94 3.45 26.81
C LYS A 2 75.07 3.99 25.67
N ARG A 3 75.03 3.29 24.55
CA ARG A 3 74.18 3.63 23.39
C ARG A 3 72.78 3.07 23.62
N ILE A 4 71.81 3.97 23.79
CA ILE A 4 70.38 3.63 23.84
C ILE A 4 69.89 3.60 22.38
N SER A 5 69.44 2.44 21.92
CA SER A 5 68.81 2.28 20.61
C SER A 5 67.31 2.43 20.78
N ILE A 6 66.73 3.48 20.20
CA ILE A 6 65.28 3.73 20.18
C ILE A 6 64.71 3.04 18.94
N PHE A 7 63.88 2.01 19.15
CA PHE A 7 63.05 1.43 18.09
C PHE A 7 61.77 2.26 17.96
N ILE A 8 61.58 2.91 16.81
CA ILE A 8 60.33 3.58 16.46
C ILE A 8 59.42 2.54 15.80
N LEU A 9 58.39 2.11 16.52
CA LEU A 9 57.34 1.24 15.98
C LEU A 9 56.38 2.11 15.16
N GLY A 10 56.50 2.04 13.83
CA GLY A 10 55.61 2.75 12.91
C GLY A 10 54.20 2.15 12.95
N PHE A 11 53.24 2.89 13.53
CA PHE A 11 51.84 2.52 13.52
C PHE A 11 51.20 2.99 12.19
N SER A 12 51.14 2.11 11.19
CA SER A 12 50.38 2.38 9.97
C SER A 12 48.89 2.39 10.29
N LEU A 13 48.31 3.59 10.34
CA LEU A 13 46.86 3.79 10.34
C LEU A 13 46.27 3.26 9.02
N ILE A 14 45.74 2.05 9.05
CA ILE A 14 44.88 1.53 7.97
C ILE A 14 43.56 2.28 8.11
N ALA A 15 43.40 3.37 7.35
CA ALA A 15 42.10 4.00 7.21
C ALA A 15 41.15 2.99 6.54
N PRO A 16 39.99 2.67 7.14
CA PRO A 16 39.02 1.82 6.46
C PRO A 16 38.60 2.54 5.18
N SER A 17 38.88 1.93 4.03
CA SER A 17 38.27 2.35 2.77
C SER A 17 36.77 2.20 2.95
N LEU A 18 36.05 3.32 2.99
CA LEU A 18 34.60 3.33 2.91
C LEU A 18 34.23 2.74 1.56
N ALA A 19 33.84 1.46 1.57
CA ALA A 19 33.33 0.79 0.38
C ALA A 19 32.24 1.68 -0.26
N ALA A 20 32.29 1.82 -1.58
CA ALA A 20 31.28 2.58 -2.31
C ALA A 20 29.88 2.05 -1.93
N PRO A 21 28.90 2.92 -1.66
CA PRO A 21 27.58 2.46 -1.28
C PRO A 21 27.01 1.62 -2.43
N LYS A 22 26.51 0.43 -2.08
CA LYS A 22 25.92 -0.49 -3.06
C LYS A 22 24.55 0.03 -3.53
N PRO A 23 24.13 -0.31 -4.77
CA PRO A 23 22.83 0.10 -5.30
C PRO A 23 21.66 -0.25 -4.40
N VAL A 24 20.63 0.62 -4.37
CA VAL A 24 19.38 0.35 -3.64
C VAL A 24 18.65 -0.80 -4.31
N LYS A 25 18.19 -1.79 -3.52
CA LYS A 25 17.36 -2.89 -4.02
C LYS A 25 15.91 -2.46 -4.11
N VAL A 26 15.34 -2.46 -5.30
CA VAL A 26 13.99 -1.95 -5.56
C VAL A 26 13.00 -3.09 -5.76
N PHE A 27 11.91 -3.06 -4.98
CA PHE A 27 10.79 -3.99 -5.13
C PHE A 27 9.51 -3.22 -5.46
N ILE A 28 8.85 -3.63 -6.55
CA ILE A 28 7.57 -3.07 -6.96
C ILE A 28 6.45 -3.95 -6.40
N LEU A 29 5.62 -3.36 -5.56
CA LEU A 29 4.45 -4.00 -4.96
C LEU A 29 3.18 -3.50 -5.65
N ALA A 30 2.80 -4.18 -6.73
CA ALA A 30 1.61 -3.85 -7.51
C ALA A 30 0.41 -4.71 -7.10
N GLY A 31 -0.78 -4.12 -7.03
CA GLY A 31 -2.00 -4.89 -6.77
C GLY A 31 -3.18 -4.06 -6.27
N GLN A 32 -4.14 -4.74 -5.65
CA GLN A 32 -5.33 -4.15 -5.04
C GLN A 32 -5.65 -4.85 -3.71
N SER A 33 -6.77 -4.50 -3.08
CA SER A 33 -7.22 -5.11 -1.82
C SER A 33 -6.17 -4.93 -0.73
N ASN A 34 -5.67 -6.01 -0.11
CA ASN A 34 -4.71 -5.88 0.99
C ASN A 34 -3.37 -5.27 0.57
N MET A 35 -3.04 -5.24 -0.73
CA MET A 35 -1.89 -4.46 -1.20
C MET A 35 -2.07 -2.95 -0.96
N GLU A 36 -3.28 -2.44 -0.77
CA GLU A 36 -3.52 -1.06 -0.29
C GLU A 36 -3.25 -0.88 1.21
N GLY A 37 -3.01 -1.96 1.94
CA GLY A 37 -2.92 -1.98 3.40
C GLY A 37 -4.28 -1.96 4.10
N ARG A 38 -5.19 -2.86 3.69
CA ARG A 38 -6.51 -3.07 4.31
C ARG A 38 -6.47 -3.99 5.54
N GLY A 39 -5.29 -4.46 5.94
CA GLY A 39 -5.11 -5.33 7.09
C GLY A 39 -5.24 -4.54 8.38
N PHE A 40 -6.32 -4.80 9.11
CA PHE A 40 -6.60 -4.20 10.40
C PHE A 40 -5.66 -4.76 11.49
N PRO A 41 -5.06 -3.92 12.35
CA PRO A 41 -4.19 -4.39 13.43
C PRO A 41 -4.82 -5.24 14.52
N GLU A 42 -6.11 -5.11 14.76
CA GLU A 42 -6.79 -5.63 15.95
C GLU A 42 -6.61 -7.15 16.11
N PRO A 43 -6.77 -7.99 15.07
CA PRO A 43 -6.51 -9.43 15.18
C PRO A 43 -5.05 -9.74 15.54
N LEU A 44 -4.09 -8.99 14.99
CA LEU A 44 -2.67 -9.16 15.30
C LEU A 44 -2.37 -8.75 16.73
N ALA A 45 -2.90 -7.61 17.18
CA ALA A 45 -2.72 -7.13 18.54
C ALA A 45 -3.28 -8.12 19.58
N TRP A 46 -4.42 -8.75 19.27
CA TRP A 46 -4.94 -9.85 20.08
C TRP A 46 -3.97 -11.04 20.11
N GLN A 47 -3.39 -11.45 18.98
CA GLN A 47 -2.42 -12.55 18.94
C GLN A 47 -1.13 -12.23 19.71
N VAL A 48 -0.66 -10.98 19.70
CA VAL A 48 0.51 -10.55 20.48
C VAL A 48 0.25 -10.65 22.00
N SER A 49 -1.00 -10.48 22.45
CA SER A 49 -1.36 -10.70 23.86
C SER A 49 -1.29 -12.18 24.29
N GLN A 50 -1.26 -13.10 23.33
CA GLN A 50 -1.23 -14.54 23.59
C GLN A 50 0.19 -15.09 23.48
N LYS A 51 0.74 -15.61 24.59
CA LYS A 51 2.10 -16.20 24.63
C LYS A 51 2.35 -17.21 23.51
N LYS A 52 1.34 -18.03 23.16
CA LYS A 52 1.41 -19.05 22.10
C LYS A 52 1.65 -18.46 20.71
N TYR A 53 1.19 -17.25 20.43
CA TYR A 53 1.19 -16.68 19.07
C TYR A 53 2.16 -15.52 18.90
N ARG A 54 2.59 -14.87 19.98
CA ARG A 54 3.31 -13.58 19.90
C ARG A 54 4.69 -13.65 19.23
N GLU A 55 5.39 -14.78 19.31
CA GLU A 55 6.76 -14.93 18.77
C GLU A 55 6.83 -14.74 17.26
N ARG A 56 5.79 -15.10 16.51
CA ARG A 56 5.80 -14.89 15.04
C ARG A 56 5.70 -13.41 14.65
N TYR A 57 5.43 -12.52 15.60
CA TYR A 57 5.25 -11.09 15.40
C TYR A 57 6.36 -10.27 16.06
N THR A 58 7.42 -10.88 16.63
CA THR A 58 8.50 -10.14 17.31
C THR A 58 9.02 -8.98 16.47
N HIS A 59 9.27 -9.22 15.19
CA HIS A 59 9.80 -8.23 14.26
C HIS A 59 8.83 -7.09 13.98
N PHE A 60 7.52 -7.25 14.21
CA PHE A 60 6.55 -6.18 14.03
C PHE A 60 6.48 -5.23 15.22
N ILE A 61 6.91 -5.68 16.40
CA ILE A 61 6.76 -4.97 17.66
C ILE A 61 8.01 -4.16 17.94
N LYS A 62 7.83 -2.90 18.34
CA LYS A 62 8.93 -2.02 18.71
C LYS A 62 9.80 -2.71 19.77
N ASP A 63 11.09 -2.84 19.48
CA ASP A 63 12.10 -3.46 20.35
C ASP A 63 11.78 -4.93 20.76
N GLY A 64 10.81 -5.58 20.09
CA GLY A 64 10.31 -6.90 20.50
C GLY A 64 9.55 -6.91 21.84
N ASP A 65 9.20 -5.74 22.39
CA ASP A 65 8.60 -5.62 23.72
C ASP A 65 7.08 -5.82 23.67
N TYR A 66 6.66 -7.08 23.80
CA TYR A 66 5.25 -7.47 23.84
C TYR A 66 4.49 -6.83 25.01
N GLU A 67 5.15 -6.64 26.15
CA GLU A 67 4.49 -6.14 27.36
C GLU A 67 4.21 -4.64 27.22
N ALA A 68 5.17 -3.86 26.71
CA ALA A 68 4.94 -2.46 26.36
C ALA A 68 3.87 -2.30 25.28
N PHE A 69 3.89 -3.14 24.24
CA PHE A 69 2.89 -3.12 23.18
C PHE A 69 1.48 -3.38 23.72
N THR A 70 1.29 -4.49 24.44
CA THR A 70 -0.03 -4.87 24.97
C THR A 70 -0.54 -3.89 26.02
N LYS A 71 0.36 -3.39 26.88
CA LYS A 71 0.04 -2.31 27.84
C LYS A 71 -0.45 -1.06 27.12
N LYS A 72 0.25 -0.60 26.07
CA LYS A 72 -0.13 0.62 25.34
C LYS A 72 -1.45 0.46 24.61
N VAL A 73 -1.68 -0.70 23.99
CA VAL A 73 -2.98 -1.02 23.35
C VAL A 73 -4.09 -0.96 24.39
N LYS A 74 -3.93 -1.62 25.54
CA LYS A 74 -4.94 -1.62 26.62
C LYS A 74 -5.20 -0.22 27.18
N GLU A 75 -4.15 0.56 27.42
CA GLU A 75 -4.23 1.93 27.96
C GLU A 75 -4.98 2.89 27.02
N THR A 76 -4.84 2.71 25.71
CA THR A 76 -5.39 3.64 24.70
C THR A 76 -6.66 3.13 24.03
N THR A 77 -7.10 1.91 24.34
CA THR A 77 -8.38 1.36 23.88
C THR A 77 -9.53 2.05 24.59
N ASP A 78 -10.44 2.64 23.82
CA ASP A 78 -11.67 3.22 24.36
C ASP A 78 -12.79 2.15 24.39
N PRO A 79 -13.28 1.74 25.57
CA PRO A 79 -14.33 0.74 25.66
C PRO A 79 -15.69 1.24 25.15
N ASN A 80 -15.88 2.56 25.05
CA ASN A 80 -17.13 3.19 24.63
C ASN A 80 -17.13 3.61 23.16
N ASP A 81 -15.96 3.69 22.53
CA ASP A 81 -15.82 4.01 21.10
C ASP A 81 -14.94 3.01 20.35
N ARG A 82 -15.58 2.00 19.75
CA ARG A 82 -14.91 1.00 18.91
C ARG A 82 -14.32 1.56 17.61
N LYS A 83 -14.63 2.80 17.23
CA LYS A 83 -14.06 3.45 16.04
C LYS A 83 -12.73 4.13 16.36
N LYS A 84 -12.46 4.43 17.63
CA LYS A 84 -11.21 5.02 18.07
C LYS A 84 -10.15 3.92 18.13
N THR A 85 -9.27 3.93 17.14
CA THR A 85 -8.18 2.95 17.05
C THR A 85 -7.15 3.21 18.17
N PRO A 86 -6.75 2.18 18.93
CA PRO A 86 -5.74 2.33 19.96
C PRO A 86 -4.35 2.57 19.36
N THR A 87 -3.41 3.00 20.19
CA THR A 87 -2.02 3.18 19.80
C THR A 87 -1.29 1.85 19.81
N TYR A 88 -0.70 1.50 18.67
CA TYR A 88 0.16 0.32 18.50
C TYR A 88 1.63 0.74 18.47
N LEU A 89 2.49 -0.02 19.15
CA LEU A 89 3.94 0.21 19.16
C LEU A 89 4.62 -0.63 18.06
N TRP A 90 4.51 -0.15 16.82
CA TRP A 90 5.14 -0.81 15.67
C TRP A 90 6.65 -0.59 15.65
N SER A 91 7.37 -1.60 15.14
CA SER A 91 8.77 -1.45 14.76
C SER A 91 8.93 -0.51 13.55
N THR A 92 10.13 0.00 13.38
CA THR A 92 10.53 0.79 12.21
C THR A 92 11.84 0.26 11.67
N ARG A 93 11.90 -0.02 10.37
CA ARG A 93 13.11 -0.41 9.64
C ARG A 93 13.68 0.80 8.92
N LYS A 94 14.90 1.21 9.27
CA LYS A 94 15.61 2.34 8.63
C LYS A 94 16.34 1.93 7.34
N ASP A 95 16.68 0.66 7.26
CA ASP A 95 17.31 -0.03 6.13
C ASP A 95 16.30 -0.47 5.05
N VAL A 96 15.00 -0.22 5.28
CA VAL A 96 13.95 -0.45 4.30
C VAL A 96 13.10 0.80 4.17
N TRP A 97 13.10 1.37 2.98
CA TRP A 97 12.25 2.49 2.62
C TRP A 97 10.97 2.03 1.96
N ILE A 98 9.94 2.87 2.02
CA ILE A 98 8.67 2.65 1.35
C ILE A 98 8.17 3.94 0.72
N ASN A 99 7.55 3.83 -0.45
CA ASN A 99 6.82 4.91 -1.13
C ASN A 99 5.42 4.41 -1.51
N TYR A 100 4.38 5.15 -1.13
CA TYR A 100 3.00 4.83 -1.47
C TYR A 100 2.08 6.07 -1.41
N LEU A 101 1.41 6.38 -2.53
CA LEU A 101 0.42 7.48 -2.64
C LEU A 101 0.91 8.81 -2.04
N GLY A 102 2.12 9.25 -2.44
CA GLY A 102 2.74 10.49 -1.99
C GLY A 102 3.32 10.45 -0.57
N LYS A 103 3.10 9.38 0.20
CA LYS A 103 3.79 9.14 1.48
C LYS A 103 5.07 8.36 1.24
N HIS A 104 6.14 8.71 1.94
CA HIS A 104 7.41 8.00 1.88
C HIS A 104 8.18 8.12 3.20
N GLY A 105 9.07 7.16 3.43
CA GLY A 105 9.98 7.15 4.57
C GLY A 105 10.45 5.75 4.93
N ASP A 106 10.90 5.60 6.18
CA ASP A 106 11.26 4.32 6.76
C ASP A 106 10.04 3.39 6.84
N LEU A 107 10.26 2.09 6.66
CA LEU A 107 9.21 1.10 6.69
C LEU A 107 8.68 0.94 8.12
N THR A 108 7.40 1.24 8.28
CA THR A 108 6.59 0.99 9.47
C THR A 108 5.12 0.97 9.05
N VAL A 109 4.20 0.70 9.97
CA VAL A 109 2.76 0.84 9.72
C VAL A 109 2.40 2.34 9.66
N GLY A 110 1.53 2.74 8.73
CA GLY A 110 1.21 4.15 8.50
C GLY A 110 0.91 4.50 7.05
N TYR A 111 1.34 3.64 6.14
CA TYR A 111 1.21 3.85 4.70
C TYR A 111 -0.12 3.29 4.16
N GLY A 112 -0.78 2.36 4.84
CA GLY A 112 -2.02 1.72 4.39
C GLY A 112 -3.27 2.61 4.41
N ALA A 113 -4.41 1.98 4.12
CA ALA A 113 -5.75 2.59 4.18
C ALA A 113 -6.72 1.67 4.94
N PRO A 114 -7.03 1.90 6.23
CA PRO A 114 -6.78 3.11 7.02
C PRO A 114 -5.29 3.28 7.37
N ARG A 115 -4.94 4.44 7.96
CA ARG A 115 -3.54 4.77 8.30
C ARG A 115 -2.90 3.70 9.18
N GLU A 116 -3.65 3.16 10.13
CA GLU A 116 -3.22 2.12 11.05
C GLU A 116 -3.19 0.74 10.40
N GLY A 117 -3.76 0.61 9.20
CA GLY A 117 -3.71 -0.60 8.41
C GLY A 117 -2.34 -0.83 7.78
N PHE A 118 -2.04 -2.10 7.54
CA PHE A 118 -0.85 -2.53 6.82
C PHE A 118 -1.22 -3.64 5.84
N GLY A 119 -0.40 -3.81 4.81
CA GLY A 119 -0.52 -4.87 3.83
C GLY A 119 0.67 -5.82 3.88
N PRO A 120 0.85 -6.63 2.82
CA PRO A 120 2.00 -7.54 2.75
C PRO A 120 3.34 -6.79 2.75
N GLU A 121 3.37 -5.49 2.42
CA GLU A 121 4.61 -4.69 2.42
C GLU A 121 5.35 -4.75 3.75
N TYR A 122 4.63 -4.82 4.88
CA TYR A 122 5.26 -4.72 6.18
C TYR A 122 6.05 -5.99 6.47
N ASN A 123 5.42 -7.17 6.35
CA ASN A 123 6.14 -8.43 6.52
C ASN A 123 7.19 -8.66 5.42
N PHE A 124 6.82 -8.37 4.17
CA PHE A 124 7.72 -8.53 3.03
C PHE A 124 8.99 -7.71 3.24
N GLY A 125 8.85 -6.43 3.60
CA GLY A 125 9.96 -5.53 3.87
C GLY A 125 10.87 -6.00 5.00
N HIS A 126 10.31 -6.55 6.09
CA HIS A 126 11.13 -7.17 7.13
C HIS A 126 11.97 -8.34 6.61
N VAL A 127 11.38 -9.20 5.77
CA VAL A 127 12.06 -10.37 5.19
C VAL A 127 13.17 -9.93 4.24
N VAL A 128 12.88 -9.05 3.28
CA VAL A 128 13.89 -8.62 2.29
C VAL A 128 14.97 -7.74 2.93
N GLY A 129 14.63 -6.90 3.90
CA GLY A 129 15.63 -6.13 4.63
C GLY A 129 16.54 -7.00 5.51
N ASN A 130 16.11 -8.20 5.93
CA ASN A 130 17.01 -9.14 6.61
C ASN A 130 17.91 -9.90 5.62
N HIS A 131 17.51 -9.97 4.36
CA HIS A 131 18.21 -10.72 3.33
C HIS A 131 19.31 -9.89 2.65
N TYR A 132 19.06 -8.61 2.43
CA TYR A 132 19.99 -7.69 1.78
C TYR A 132 20.71 -6.82 2.81
N ASP A 133 22.03 -6.68 2.67
CA ASP A 133 22.82 -5.70 3.42
C ASP A 133 22.66 -4.28 2.83
N GLU A 134 22.20 -4.21 1.58
CA GLU A 134 21.90 -2.98 0.87
C GLU A 134 20.61 -2.32 1.38
N GLN A 135 20.50 -1.00 1.18
CA GLN A 135 19.24 -0.30 1.40
C GLN A 135 18.16 -0.89 0.48
N VAL A 136 17.00 -1.20 1.04
CA VAL A 136 15.83 -1.65 0.27
C VAL A 136 14.85 -0.51 0.06
N LEU A 137 14.21 -0.46 -1.11
CA LEU A 137 13.07 0.41 -1.41
C LEU A 137 11.86 -0.40 -1.88
N LEU A 138 10.73 -0.24 -1.19
CA LEU A 138 9.44 -0.76 -1.60
C LEU A 138 8.63 0.35 -2.30
N ILE A 139 8.30 0.17 -3.56
CA ILE A 139 7.40 1.07 -4.30
C ILE A 139 6.04 0.41 -4.41
N LYS A 140 5.05 0.92 -3.69
CA LYS A 140 3.67 0.43 -3.78
C LYS A 140 2.92 1.16 -4.88
N ALA A 141 2.41 0.39 -5.83
CA ALA A 141 1.52 0.82 -6.89
C ALA A 141 0.19 0.07 -6.77
N SER A 142 -0.58 0.43 -5.75
CA SER A 142 -1.82 -0.27 -5.41
C SER A 142 -3.02 0.65 -5.28
N TRP A 143 -4.14 0.21 -5.84
CA TRP A 143 -5.40 0.96 -5.86
C TRP A 143 -6.60 0.02 -5.77
N GLY A 144 -7.61 0.41 -5.00
CA GLY A 144 -8.84 -0.36 -4.84
C GLY A 144 -9.71 -0.36 -6.09
N GLY A 145 -10.51 -1.43 -6.22
CA GLY A 145 -11.53 -1.54 -7.28
C GLY A 145 -10.97 -1.72 -8.70
N ARG A 146 -9.72 -2.19 -8.84
CA ARG A 146 -9.07 -2.39 -10.13
C ARG A 146 -9.13 -3.86 -10.58
N ALA A 147 -9.33 -4.05 -11.88
CA ALA A 147 -9.36 -5.37 -12.51
C ALA A 147 -8.09 -5.61 -13.33
N LEU A 148 -7.47 -6.78 -13.16
CA LEU A 148 -6.26 -7.17 -13.90
C LEU A 148 -6.47 -7.14 -15.41
N ALA A 149 -7.53 -7.81 -15.89
CA ALA A 149 -7.86 -7.95 -17.31
C ALA A 149 -8.33 -6.66 -18.00
N ARG A 150 -8.35 -5.52 -17.31
CA ARG A 150 -8.70 -4.22 -17.88
C ARG A 150 -7.61 -3.19 -17.60
N GLY A 151 -7.50 -2.78 -16.34
CA GLY A 151 -6.63 -1.68 -15.95
C GLY A 151 -5.14 -1.99 -16.02
N PHE A 152 -4.73 -3.23 -15.76
CA PHE A 152 -3.32 -3.64 -15.67
C PHE A 152 -2.78 -4.32 -16.93
N LEU A 153 -3.51 -4.28 -18.05
CA LEU A 153 -3.01 -4.84 -19.29
C LEU A 153 -1.77 -4.07 -19.78
N PRO A 154 -0.64 -4.77 -20.05
CA PRO A 154 0.51 -4.14 -20.66
C PRO A 154 0.20 -3.77 -22.13
N PRO A 155 0.95 -2.83 -22.73
CA PRO A 155 0.75 -2.43 -24.12
C PRO A 155 0.75 -3.60 -25.12
N SER A 156 1.55 -4.64 -24.86
CA SER A 156 1.64 -5.85 -25.69
C SER A 156 0.41 -6.76 -25.61
N SER A 157 -0.51 -6.53 -24.68
CA SER A 157 -1.74 -7.32 -24.50
C SER A 157 -3.00 -6.53 -24.88
N MET A 158 -2.85 -5.36 -25.49
CA MET A 158 -3.97 -4.54 -25.94
C MET A 158 -4.62 -5.15 -27.19
N LEU A 159 -5.94 -5.03 -27.30
CA LEU A 159 -6.70 -5.49 -28.46
C LEU A 159 -6.57 -4.53 -29.64
N SER A 160 -7.01 -4.97 -30.81
CA SER A 160 -7.15 -4.11 -31.99
C SER A 160 -8.28 -3.09 -31.83
N ASP A 161 -8.25 -2.01 -32.62
CA ASP A 161 -9.30 -0.98 -32.59
C ASP A 161 -10.69 -1.52 -32.99
N ALA A 162 -10.72 -2.50 -33.91
CA ALA A 162 -11.97 -3.15 -34.32
C ALA A 162 -12.60 -3.95 -33.17
N GLU A 163 -11.79 -4.66 -32.38
CA GLU A 163 -12.26 -5.40 -31.21
C GLU A 163 -12.76 -4.44 -30.12
N TYR A 164 -12.03 -3.36 -29.85
CA TYR A 164 -12.50 -2.34 -28.90
C TYR A 164 -13.81 -1.68 -29.35
N ALA A 165 -13.98 -1.42 -30.65
CA ALA A 165 -15.23 -0.88 -31.18
C ALA A 165 -16.42 -1.83 -30.92
N LYS A 166 -16.22 -3.14 -31.14
CA LYS A 166 -17.23 -4.16 -30.85
C LYS A 166 -17.58 -4.21 -29.36
N LEU A 167 -16.58 -4.20 -28.49
CA LEU A 167 -16.78 -4.23 -27.04
C LEU A 167 -17.46 -2.97 -26.50
N ALA A 168 -17.07 -1.79 -27.00
CA ALA A 168 -17.67 -0.52 -26.63
C ALA A 168 -19.15 -0.46 -27.04
N ALA A 169 -19.47 -0.88 -28.27
CA ALA A 169 -20.85 -0.96 -28.75
C ALA A 169 -21.70 -1.92 -27.90
N ALA A 170 -21.17 -3.10 -27.55
CA ALA A 170 -21.86 -4.06 -26.70
C ALA A 170 -22.11 -3.50 -25.29
N GLN A 171 -21.10 -2.88 -24.66
CA GLN A 171 -21.26 -2.25 -23.34
C GLN A 171 -22.28 -1.12 -23.37
N ASN A 172 -22.24 -0.26 -24.39
CA ASN A 172 -23.18 0.85 -24.54
C ASN A 172 -24.62 0.35 -24.74
N ALA A 173 -24.82 -0.75 -25.47
CA ALA A 173 -26.14 -1.36 -25.61
C ALA A 173 -26.68 -1.85 -24.26
N VAL A 174 -25.84 -2.50 -23.44
CA VAL A 174 -26.20 -2.92 -22.08
C VAL A 174 -26.51 -1.71 -21.18
N ASN A 175 -25.66 -0.68 -21.20
CA ASN A 175 -25.85 0.52 -20.39
C ASN A 175 -27.12 1.26 -20.78
N LYS A 176 -27.44 1.35 -22.08
CA LYS A 176 -28.68 1.96 -22.57
C LYS A 176 -29.90 1.21 -22.06
N ALA A 177 -29.96 -0.11 -22.24
CA ALA A 177 -31.07 -0.93 -21.77
C ALA A 177 -31.25 -0.84 -20.24
N TRP A 178 -30.15 -0.78 -19.48
CA TRP A 178 -30.21 -0.58 -18.03
C TRP A 178 -30.73 0.82 -17.66
N ASN A 179 -30.25 1.87 -18.33
CA ASN A 179 -30.69 3.26 -18.09
C ASN A 179 -32.17 3.47 -18.38
N GLU A 180 -32.73 2.76 -19.36
CA GLU A 180 -34.16 2.79 -19.69
C GLU A 180 -35.00 2.06 -18.62
N ALA A 181 -34.53 0.92 -18.12
CA ALA A 181 -35.30 0.06 -17.21
C ALA A 181 -35.13 0.40 -15.71
N GLU A 182 -34.01 0.98 -15.28
CA GLU A 182 -33.71 1.20 -13.87
C GLU A 182 -34.55 2.28 -13.17
N PRO A 183 -34.90 3.43 -13.81
CA PRO A 183 -35.68 4.47 -13.16
C PRO A 183 -37.00 3.95 -12.57
N GLU A 184 -37.76 3.16 -13.33
CA GLU A 184 -39.02 2.58 -12.86
C GLU A 184 -38.83 1.64 -11.66
N LYS A 185 -37.75 0.85 -11.66
CA LYS A 185 -37.40 -0.03 -10.53
C LYS A 185 -37.05 0.76 -9.28
N ILE A 186 -36.31 1.86 -9.44
CA ILE A 186 -35.96 2.76 -8.34
C ILE A 186 -37.22 3.44 -7.79
N ASP A 187 -38.13 3.87 -8.64
CA ASP A 187 -39.40 4.48 -8.22
C ASP A 187 -40.28 3.50 -7.44
N ALA A 188 -40.44 2.27 -7.94
CA ALA A 188 -41.18 1.22 -7.25
C ALA A 188 -40.55 0.89 -5.88
N TYR A 189 -39.21 0.78 -5.83
CA TYR A 189 -38.48 0.59 -4.57
C TYR A 189 -38.72 1.76 -3.62
N ASN A 190 -38.57 3.00 -4.08
CA ASN A 190 -38.70 4.19 -3.26
C ASN A 190 -40.12 4.38 -2.72
N LYS A 191 -41.15 4.07 -3.51
CA LYS A 191 -42.55 4.05 -3.04
C LYS A 191 -42.72 3.08 -1.86
N ARG A 192 -42.26 1.84 -2.00
CA ARG A 192 -42.31 0.83 -0.92
C ARG A 192 -41.55 1.29 0.32
N ILE A 193 -40.32 1.77 0.16
CA ILE A 193 -39.50 2.24 1.30
C ILE A 193 -40.12 3.46 1.97
N THR A 194 -40.80 4.33 1.23
CA THR A 194 -41.51 5.49 1.78
C THR A 194 -42.63 5.04 2.71
N GLU A 195 -43.42 4.05 2.32
CA GLU A 195 -44.46 3.46 3.17
C GLU A 195 -43.88 2.77 4.40
N GLU A 196 -42.84 1.94 4.24
CA GLU A 196 -42.15 1.29 5.37
C GLU A 196 -41.58 2.33 6.36
N ASN A 197 -41.06 3.44 5.86
CA ASN A 197 -40.46 4.50 6.66
C ASN A 197 -41.46 5.30 7.49
N LYS A 198 -42.77 5.20 7.21
CA LYS A 198 -43.81 5.86 8.03
C LYS A 198 -43.88 5.28 9.43
N THR A 199 -43.66 3.97 9.57
CA THR A 199 -43.79 3.24 10.85
C THR A 199 -42.46 2.75 11.40
N ALA A 200 -41.38 2.82 10.62
CA ALA A 200 -40.07 2.34 11.05
C ALA A 200 -39.39 3.24 12.09
N LYS A 201 -38.91 2.63 13.19
CA LYS A 201 -38.05 3.28 14.20
C LYS A 201 -36.73 3.82 13.61
N LYS A 202 -36.23 3.19 12.54
CA LYS A 202 -35.05 3.63 11.78
C LYS A 202 -35.38 3.65 10.30
N LYS A 203 -35.37 4.84 9.70
CA LYS A 203 -35.71 5.04 8.29
C LYS A 203 -34.62 4.47 7.36
N LYS A 204 -35.04 3.72 6.36
CA LYS A 204 -34.20 3.25 5.25
C LYS A 204 -34.02 4.38 4.23
N ARG A 205 -32.87 4.41 3.57
CA ARG A 205 -32.52 5.44 2.58
C ARG A 205 -33.21 5.16 1.23
N LEU A 206 -33.74 6.20 0.61
CA LEU A 206 -34.24 6.16 -0.78
C LEU A 206 -33.06 6.11 -1.76
N LYS A 207 -33.25 5.40 -2.87
CA LYS A 207 -32.28 5.32 -3.95
C LYS A 207 -32.42 6.52 -4.88
N THR A 208 -31.31 6.97 -5.44
CA THR A 208 -31.27 8.01 -6.48
C THR A 208 -30.75 7.37 -7.74
N PHE A 209 -31.44 7.60 -8.86
CA PHE A 209 -30.96 7.14 -10.16
C PHE A 209 -29.73 7.93 -10.59
N LYS A 210 -28.73 7.23 -11.10
CA LYS A 210 -27.58 7.79 -11.79
C LYS A 210 -27.35 6.97 -13.04
N ALA A 211 -27.51 7.60 -14.20
CA ALA A 211 -27.33 6.91 -15.47
C ALA A 211 -25.90 6.37 -15.61
N LEU A 212 -25.80 5.16 -16.15
CA LEU A 212 -24.53 4.60 -16.62
C LEU A 212 -24.08 5.35 -17.87
N GLU A 213 -22.79 5.62 -17.95
CA GLU A 213 -22.19 6.39 -19.03
C GLU A 213 -22.20 5.63 -20.36
N ILE A 214 -22.43 6.34 -21.45
CA ILE A 214 -22.27 5.85 -22.82
C ILE A 214 -20.97 6.46 -23.35
N VAL A 215 -20.01 5.61 -23.71
CA VAL A 215 -18.65 6.04 -24.03
C VAL A 215 -18.31 5.82 -25.50
N THR A 216 -17.44 6.67 -26.05
CA THR A 216 -16.85 6.42 -27.38
C THR A 216 -15.90 5.23 -27.34
N THR A 217 -15.56 4.65 -28.50
CA THR A 217 -14.54 3.59 -28.59
C THR A 217 -13.21 4.03 -28.00
N ALA A 218 -12.81 5.29 -28.23
CA ALA A 218 -11.57 5.84 -27.68
C ALA A 218 -11.59 5.91 -26.15
N GLN A 219 -12.66 6.46 -25.56
CA GLN A 219 -12.85 6.51 -24.11
C GLN A 219 -12.93 5.11 -23.50
N TYR A 220 -13.57 4.16 -24.18
CA TYR A 220 -13.62 2.77 -23.73
C TYR A 220 -12.22 2.14 -23.72
N LYS A 221 -11.46 2.32 -24.81
CA LYS A 221 -10.08 1.82 -24.97
C LYS A 221 -9.14 2.42 -23.93
N GLU A 222 -9.28 3.70 -23.58
CA GLU A 222 -8.41 4.39 -22.61
C GLU A 222 -8.43 3.72 -21.22
N GLN A 223 -9.57 3.09 -20.86
CA GLN A 223 -9.71 2.37 -19.59
C GLN A 223 -8.81 1.12 -19.53
N PHE A 224 -8.37 0.60 -20.67
CA PHE A 224 -7.48 -0.56 -20.75
C PHE A 224 -6.01 -0.11 -20.62
N GLY A 225 -5.28 -0.81 -19.73
CA GLY A 225 -3.89 -0.50 -19.40
C GLY A 225 -3.69 0.81 -18.60
N LYS A 226 -4.77 1.49 -18.19
CA LYS A 226 -4.67 2.75 -17.43
C LYS A 226 -3.88 2.59 -16.13
N ASP A 227 -4.19 1.54 -15.36
CA ASP A 227 -3.53 1.28 -14.09
C ASP A 227 -2.09 0.79 -14.29
N TYR A 228 -1.81 0.07 -15.37
CA TYR A 228 -0.44 -0.27 -15.77
C TYR A 228 0.39 1.01 -16.04
N ARG A 229 -0.14 1.94 -16.84
CA ARG A 229 0.54 3.21 -17.12
C ARG A 229 0.75 4.04 -15.86
N ASN A 230 -0.25 4.09 -14.98
CA ASN A 230 -0.12 4.74 -13.68
C ASN A 230 0.97 4.09 -12.83
N MET A 231 1.02 2.75 -12.76
CA MET A 231 2.07 2.02 -12.03
C MET A 231 3.46 2.38 -12.54
N VAL A 232 3.65 2.34 -13.85
CA VAL A 232 4.92 2.71 -14.49
C VAL A 232 5.28 4.16 -14.19
N SER A 233 4.32 5.08 -14.25
CA SER A 233 4.52 6.49 -13.89
C SER A 233 4.90 6.69 -12.42
N GLU A 234 4.26 5.98 -11.49
CA GLU A 234 4.58 6.05 -10.06
C GLU A 234 5.99 5.52 -9.77
N VAL A 235 6.36 4.41 -10.42
CA VAL A 235 7.69 3.80 -10.27
C VAL A 235 8.75 4.76 -10.80
N HIS A 236 8.63 5.25 -12.03
CA HIS A 236 9.59 6.21 -12.58
C HIS A 236 9.64 7.51 -11.80
N GLY A 237 8.50 8.04 -11.37
CA GLY A 237 8.45 9.25 -10.54
C GLY A 237 9.12 9.07 -9.18
N CYS A 238 8.96 7.91 -8.54
CA CYS A 238 9.65 7.59 -7.30
C CYS A 238 11.17 7.48 -7.51
N LEU A 239 11.60 6.78 -8.55
CA LEU A 239 13.03 6.56 -8.86
C LEU A 239 13.75 7.84 -9.30
N ALA A 240 13.07 8.72 -10.04
CA ALA A 240 13.63 10.01 -10.45
C ALA A 240 13.83 10.98 -9.28
N ASP A 241 13.04 10.84 -8.21
CA ASP A 241 13.05 11.74 -7.05
C ASP A 241 13.62 11.09 -5.79
N LEU A 242 14.43 10.02 -5.89
CA LEU A 242 14.97 9.30 -4.72
C LEU A 242 15.66 10.22 -3.71
N GLY A 243 16.58 11.06 -4.17
CA GLY A 243 17.30 11.99 -3.29
C GLY A 243 16.40 13.03 -2.61
N LYS A 244 15.24 13.35 -3.19
CA LYS A 244 14.26 14.26 -2.58
C LYS A 244 13.36 13.54 -1.57
N ARG A 245 12.99 12.28 -1.85
CA ARG A 245 12.09 11.48 -1.02
C ARG A 245 12.80 10.83 0.17
N PHE A 246 14.08 10.49 0.00
CA PHE A 246 14.85 9.73 0.98
C PHE A 246 16.20 10.41 1.21
N THR A 247 16.30 11.15 2.32
CA THR A 247 17.51 11.91 2.68
C THR A 247 18.76 11.04 2.89
N GLY A 248 18.58 9.73 3.09
CA GLY A 248 19.67 8.76 3.20
C GLY A 248 20.19 8.23 1.85
N TYR A 249 19.60 8.64 0.72
CA TYR A 249 20.09 8.28 -0.61
C TYR A 249 21.38 9.05 -0.92
N LYS A 250 22.40 8.32 -1.38
CA LYS A 250 23.79 8.75 -1.60
C LYS A 250 24.17 8.70 -3.08
N ASP A 251 23.20 8.79 -3.98
CA ASP A 251 23.39 8.66 -5.43
C ASP A 251 24.06 7.34 -5.86
N GLN A 252 23.82 6.27 -5.08
CA GLN A 252 24.41 4.95 -5.29
C GLN A 252 23.78 4.13 -6.43
N GLY A 253 22.80 4.70 -7.14
CA GLY A 253 21.98 3.97 -8.10
C GLY A 253 20.99 3.01 -7.44
N TYR A 254 20.31 2.23 -8.29
CA TYR A 254 19.31 1.26 -7.88
C TYR A 254 19.25 0.11 -8.88
N GLU A 255 18.75 -1.04 -8.43
CA GLU A 255 18.50 -2.24 -9.24
C GLU A 255 17.22 -2.97 -8.81
#